data_AF-A0AAE9D041-F1
#
_entry.id   AF-A0AAE9D041-F1
#
_cell.length_a   1.000
_cell.length_b   1.000
_cell.length_c   1.000
_cell.angle_alpha   90.00
_cell.angle_beta   90.00
_cell.angle_gamma   90.00
#
_symmetry.space_group_name_H-M   'P 1'
#
loop_
_entity.id
_entity.type
_entity.pdbx_description
1 polymer ?
#
loop_
_entity_poly.entity_id
_entity_poly.type
_entity_poly.pdbx_seq_one_letter_code
_entity_poly.pdbx_strand_id
1 'polypeptide(L)'
;MHSRLELPQYIGLTGSMLSFSCNIFLMYIIGKFSRPEYGSYRILMEVMAGLYVVYSSIDILVLPSYFVFGYNYFLFTTHLVQYQELSQILIVTFCSAFGCIQVVLSVQFIYRYLSVASFNYLREKYFKGRRHIVWVSATTLFFLNWFLVAILVFANHGDHPKELEEAVMDRFGRNVTDMAFTLVTYAQLDTNGKVQINYKDIVNSERVFKNPEFQFLT
;
A
#
# COMPACT_ATOMS: atom_id res chain seq x y z
N MET A 1 16.38 -27.41 -7.84
CA MET A 1 16.51 -26.42 -6.75
C MET A 1 15.29 -25.49 -6.79
N HIS A 2 14.10 -26.07 -6.74
CA HIS A 2 12.81 -25.36 -6.68
C HIS A 2 12.36 -25.31 -5.20
N SER A 3 11.46 -24.39 -4.82
CA SER A 3 10.59 -24.48 -3.62
C SER A 3 10.77 -23.48 -2.45
N ARG A 4 11.62 -22.43 -2.51
CA ARG A 4 11.69 -21.43 -1.41
C ARG A 4 10.78 -20.19 -1.60
N LEU A 5 10.57 -19.70 -2.82
CA LEU A 5 9.58 -18.64 -3.12
C LEU A 5 8.13 -19.16 -3.06
N GLU A 6 7.94 -20.39 -3.52
CA GLU A 6 6.61 -20.98 -3.71
C GLU A 6 5.82 -21.02 -2.39
N LEU A 7 6.48 -21.29 -1.26
CA LEU A 7 5.78 -21.45 0.01
C LEU A 7 5.20 -20.12 0.55
N PRO A 8 5.98 -19.03 0.73
CA PRO A 8 5.41 -17.73 1.11
C PRO A 8 4.35 -17.21 0.12
N GLN A 9 4.59 -17.40 -1.18
CA GLN A 9 3.65 -16.96 -2.21
C GLN A 9 2.35 -17.75 -2.18
N TYR A 10 2.41 -19.07 -1.96
CA TYR A 10 1.22 -19.92 -1.85
C TYR A 10 0.42 -19.60 -0.58
N ILE A 11 1.09 -19.34 0.55
CA ILE A 11 0.44 -18.89 1.78
C ILE A 11 -0.22 -17.52 1.57
N GLY A 12 0.47 -16.58 0.92
CA GLY A 12 -0.08 -15.27 0.56
C GLY A 12 -1.31 -15.39 -0.34
N LEU A 13 -1.21 -16.18 -1.40
CA LEU A 13 -2.30 -16.42 -2.36
C LEU A 13 -3.54 -17.00 -1.69
N THR A 14 -3.39 -18.06 -0.90
CA THR A 14 -4.51 -18.68 -0.18
C THR A 14 -5.16 -17.70 0.81
N GLY A 15 -4.36 -16.90 1.52
CA GLY A 15 -4.84 -15.82 2.37
C GLY A 15 -5.61 -14.74 1.62
N SER A 16 -5.12 -14.33 0.44
CA SER A 16 -5.77 -13.31 -0.38
C SER A 16 -7.04 -13.80 -1.07
N MET A 17 -7.10 -15.07 -1.49
CA MET A 17 -8.34 -15.68 -1.99
C MET A 17 -9.42 -15.73 -0.91
N LEU A 18 -9.05 -16.09 0.32
CA LEU A 18 -9.94 -16.07 1.46
C LEU A 18 -10.40 -14.64 1.77
N SER A 19 -9.46 -13.69 1.84
CA SER A 19 -9.73 -12.27 2.07
C SER A 19 -10.69 -11.69 1.03
N PHE A 20 -10.44 -11.95 -0.26
CA PHE A 20 -11.30 -11.51 -1.36
C PHE A 20 -12.73 -12.03 -1.19
N SER A 21 -12.88 -13.33 -0.93
CA SER A 21 -14.18 -13.97 -0.74
C SER A 21 -14.93 -13.41 0.48
N CYS A 22 -14.24 -13.28 1.61
CA CYS A 22 -14.81 -12.76 2.85
C CYS A 22 -15.19 -11.28 2.74
N ASN A 23 -14.38 -10.44 2.09
CA ASN A 23 -14.67 -9.01 1.95
C ASN A 23 -15.81 -8.75 0.96
N ILE A 24 -15.95 -9.53 -0.11
CA ILE A 24 -17.15 -9.48 -0.98
C ILE A 24 -18.41 -9.87 -0.19
N PHE A 25 -18.33 -10.95 0.59
CA PHE A 25 -19.44 -11.36 1.44
C PHE A 25 -19.78 -10.30 2.49
N LEU A 26 -18.77 -9.66 3.08
CA LEU A 26 -18.94 -8.56 4.03
C LEU A 26 -19.63 -7.37 3.38
N MET A 27 -19.23 -6.97 2.17
CA MET A 27 -19.92 -5.92 1.40
C MET A 27 -21.39 -6.26 1.17
N TYR A 28 -21.69 -7.51 0.79
CA TYR A 28 -23.08 -7.98 0.62
C TYR A 28 -23.89 -7.87 1.92
N ILE A 29 -23.30 -8.27 3.06
CA ILE A 29 -23.97 -8.16 4.37
C ILE A 29 -24.22 -6.70 4.74
N ILE A 30 -23.21 -5.83 4.60
CA ILE A 30 -23.33 -4.40 4.89
C ILE A 30 -24.41 -3.77 4.01
N GLY A 31 -24.48 -4.16 2.74
CA GLY A 31 -25.49 -3.73 1.80
C GLY A 31 -26.91 -4.06 2.24
N LYS A 32 -27.15 -5.30 2.64
CA LYS A 32 -28.50 -5.87 2.83
C LYS A 32 -29.01 -5.85 4.28
N PHE A 33 -28.12 -6.01 5.26
CA PHE A 33 -28.50 -6.25 6.67
C PHE A 33 -28.06 -5.13 7.62
N SER A 34 -27.35 -4.10 7.14
CA SER A 34 -26.92 -3.00 8.01
C SER A 34 -28.11 -2.17 8.49
N ARG A 35 -28.22 -1.98 9.81
CA ARG A 35 -29.28 -1.19 10.43
C ARG A 35 -29.14 0.30 10.09
N PRO A 36 -30.25 1.05 9.94
CA PRO A 36 -30.22 2.50 9.68
C PRO A 36 -29.48 3.30 10.77
N GLU A 37 -29.46 2.78 12.00
CA GLU A 37 -28.77 3.33 13.17
C GLU A 37 -27.27 3.58 12.93
N TYR A 38 -26.65 2.82 12.04
CA TYR A 38 -25.23 2.97 11.72
C TYR A 38 -24.93 4.17 10.82
N GLY A 39 -25.91 4.75 10.13
CA GLY A 39 -25.76 5.98 9.33
C GLY A 39 -24.46 6.00 8.50
N SER A 40 -23.63 7.04 8.71
CA SER A 40 -22.34 7.23 8.01
C SER A 40 -21.26 6.19 8.34
N TYR A 41 -21.37 5.45 9.45
CA TYR A 41 -20.43 4.38 9.79
C TYR A 41 -20.58 3.17 8.88
N ARG A 42 -21.78 2.95 8.32
CA ARG A 42 -22.01 1.95 7.28
C ARG A 42 -21.09 2.19 6.07
N ILE A 43 -21.01 3.44 5.61
CA ILE A 43 -20.17 3.85 4.48
C ILE A 43 -18.70 3.57 4.79
N LEU A 44 -18.26 3.82 6.03
CA LEU A 44 -16.88 3.58 6.46
C LEU A 44 -16.51 2.09 6.45
N MET A 45 -17.43 1.21 6.84
CA MET A 45 -17.24 -0.24 6.75
C MET A 45 -17.25 -0.72 5.28
N GLU A 46 -18.13 -0.17 4.45
CA GLU A 46 -18.22 -0.51 3.02
C GLU A 46 -16.98 -0.08 2.24
N VAL A 47 -16.46 1.13 2.50
CA VAL A 47 -15.20 1.62 1.91
C VAL A 47 -14.02 0.75 2.33
N MET A 48 -13.93 0.36 3.61
CA MET A 48 -12.87 -0.54 4.08
C MET A 48 -12.93 -1.90 3.35
N ALA A 49 -14.11 -2.52 3.29
CA ALA A 49 -14.28 -3.80 2.61
C ALA A 49 -13.94 -3.68 1.11
N GLY A 50 -14.37 -2.61 0.44
CA GLY A 50 -14.01 -2.33 -0.95
C GLY A 50 -12.50 -2.19 -1.17
N LEU A 51 -11.80 -1.47 -0.30
CA LEU A 51 -10.34 -1.36 -0.36
C LEU A 51 -9.64 -2.72 -0.19
N TYR A 52 -10.13 -3.59 0.70
CA TYR A 52 -9.59 -4.95 0.83
C TYR A 52 -9.87 -5.82 -0.40
N VAL A 53 -11.03 -5.67 -1.05
CA VAL A 53 -11.31 -6.37 -2.31
C VAL A 53 -10.30 -5.97 -3.38
N VAL A 54 -10.03 -4.66 -3.53
CA VAL A 54 -9.02 -4.17 -4.49
C VAL A 54 -7.62 -4.69 -4.13
N TYR A 55 -7.24 -4.57 -2.86
CA TYR A 55 -5.94 -5.03 -2.37
C TYR A 55 -5.72 -6.53 -2.62
N SER A 56 -6.67 -7.38 -2.24
CA SER A 56 -6.58 -8.83 -2.45
C SER A 56 -6.68 -9.21 -3.93
N SER A 57 -7.40 -8.46 -4.75
CA SER A 57 -7.45 -8.67 -6.21
C SER A 57 -6.06 -8.48 -6.83
N ILE A 58 -5.37 -7.39 -6.45
CA ILE A 58 -4.02 -7.12 -6.96
C ILE A 58 -3.06 -8.20 -6.48
N ASP A 59 -3.12 -8.58 -5.20
CA ASP A 59 -2.26 -9.63 -4.63
C ASP A 59 -2.38 -10.96 -5.39
N ILE A 60 -3.61 -11.36 -5.74
CA ILE A 60 -3.88 -12.57 -6.54
C ILE A 60 -3.31 -12.45 -7.96
N LEU A 61 -3.40 -11.27 -8.58
CA LEU A 61 -2.98 -11.06 -9.98
C LEU A 61 -1.46 -11.05 -10.15
N VAL A 62 -0.75 -10.34 -9.28
CA VAL A 62 0.69 -10.08 -9.46
C VAL A 62 1.60 -10.87 -8.53
N LEU A 63 1.04 -11.51 -7.50
CA LEU A 63 1.77 -12.31 -6.50
C LEU A 63 3.01 -11.54 -6.00
N PRO A 64 2.83 -10.36 -5.38
CA PRO A 64 3.93 -9.53 -4.95
C PRO A 64 4.77 -10.27 -3.90
N SER A 65 6.07 -10.03 -3.91
CA SER A 65 7.01 -10.61 -2.97
C SER A 65 8.09 -9.62 -2.64
N TYR A 66 8.56 -9.65 -1.40
CA TYR A 66 9.60 -8.74 -0.94
C TYR A 66 10.87 -9.50 -0.60
N PHE A 67 12.00 -8.85 -0.85
CA PHE A 67 13.30 -9.28 -0.42
C PHE A 67 14.01 -8.10 0.23
N VAL A 68 14.51 -8.31 1.44
CA VAL A 68 15.31 -7.32 2.14
C VAL A 68 16.73 -7.83 2.17
N PHE A 69 17.65 -7.04 1.62
CA PHE A 69 19.07 -7.36 1.59
C PHE A 69 19.91 -6.12 1.85
N GLY A 70 20.72 -6.16 2.90
CA GLY A 70 21.50 -5.01 3.37
C GLY A 70 20.58 -3.82 3.69
N TYR A 71 20.76 -2.71 2.98
CA TYR A 71 19.97 -1.49 3.09
C TYR A 71 18.89 -1.35 2.02
N ASN A 72 18.57 -2.42 1.31
CA ASN A 72 17.61 -2.41 0.19
C ASN A 72 16.33 -3.16 0.57
N TYR A 73 15.19 -2.50 0.36
CA TYR A 73 13.86 -3.12 0.35
C TYR A 73 13.40 -3.27 -1.10
N PHE A 74 13.42 -4.51 -1.58
CA PHE A 74 13.09 -4.88 -2.95
C PHE A 74 11.73 -5.55 -3.00
N LEU A 75 10.74 -4.91 -3.61
CA LEU A 75 9.39 -5.46 -3.79
C LEU A 75 9.17 -5.74 -5.26
N PHE A 76 8.96 -7.01 -5.61
CA PHE A 76 8.91 -7.50 -6.98
C PHE A 76 7.71 -8.41 -7.22
N THR A 77 7.34 -8.60 -8.48
CA THR A 77 6.26 -9.51 -8.88
C THR A 77 6.80 -10.73 -9.58
N THR A 78 6.23 -11.89 -9.29
CA THR A 78 6.57 -13.13 -10.01
C THR A 78 5.63 -13.45 -11.16
N HIS A 79 4.44 -12.84 -11.19
CA HIS A 79 3.44 -13.01 -12.22
C HIS A 79 3.25 -11.71 -13.03
N LEU A 80 2.71 -11.79 -14.26
CA LEU A 80 2.57 -10.65 -15.19
C LEU A 80 3.88 -9.93 -15.57
N VAL A 81 5.01 -10.61 -15.44
CA VAL A 81 6.36 -10.08 -15.73
C VAL A 81 6.53 -9.56 -17.16
N GLN A 82 5.79 -10.13 -18.12
CA GLN A 82 5.79 -9.69 -19.53
C GLN A 82 5.31 -8.25 -19.72
N TYR A 83 4.52 -7.72 -18.78
CA TYR A 83 3.98 -6.36 -18.80
C TYR A 83 4.60 -5.56 -17.65
N GLN A 84 5.91 -5.26 -17.73
CA GLN A 84 6.65 -4.63 -16.64
C GLN A 84 6.02 -3.34 -16.12
N GLU A 85 5.61 -2.44 -17.02
CA GLU A 85 4.91 -1.19 -16.70
C GLU A 85 3.61 -1.42 -15.92
N LEU A 86 2.80 -2.38 -16.38
CA LEU A 86 1.52 -2.71 -15.75
C LEU A 86 1.72 -3.34 -14.37
N SER A 87 2.67 -4.27 -14.25
CA SER A 87 3.03 -4.89 -12.98
C SER A 87 3.55 -3.87 -11.98
N GLN A 88 4.34 -2.89 -12.44
CA GLN A 88 4.84 -1.81 -11.60
C GLN A 88 3.70 -0.90 -11.09
N ILE A 89 2.76 -0.51 -11.96
CA ILE A 89 1.57 0.24 -11.55
C ILE A 89 0.75 -0.55 -10.52
N LEU A 90 0.60 -1.86 -10.71
CA LEU A 90 -0.12 -2.73 -9.78
C LEU A 90 0.57 -2.84 -8.42
N ILE A 91 1.90 -3.01 -8.37
CA ILE A 91 2.68 -3.02 -7.12
C ILE A 91 2.51 -1.69 -6.36
N VAL A 92 2.65 -0.56 -7.07
CA VAL A 92 2.50 0.76 -6.45
C VAL A 92 1.07 0.98 -5.93
N THR A 93 0.07 0.52 -6.69
CA THR A 93 -1.33 0.56 -6.26
C THR A 93 -1.55 -0.30 -5.02
N PHE A 94 -0.96 -1.48 -4.96
CA PHE A 94 -1.03 -2.39 -3.80
C PHE A 94 -0.46 -1.73 -2.53
N CYS A 95 0.72 -1.12 -2.62
CA CYS A 95 1.32 -0.38 -1.49
C CYS A 95 0.46 0.81 -1.06
N SER A 96 -0.06 1.57 -2.02
CA SER A 96 -0.89 2.75 -1.73
C SER A 96 -2.23 2.35 -1.10
N ALA A 97 -2.83 1.25 -1.56
CA ALA A 97 -4.05 0.68 -0.99
C ALA A 97 -3.84 0.21 0.46
N PHE A 98 -2.69 -0.41 0.77
CA PHE A 98 -2.33 -0.79 2.14
C PHE A 98 -2.31 0.42 3.08
N GLY A 99 -1.69 1.53 2.66
CA GLY A 99 -1.69 2.77 3.43
C GLY A 99 -3.11 3.33 3.66
N CYS A 100 -3.96 3.28 2.65
CA CYS A 100 -5.35 3.76 2.76
C CYS A 100 -6.18 2.93 3.72
N ILE A 101 -5.99 1.61 3.72
CA ILE A 101 -6.64 0.70 4.67
C ILE A 101 -6.31 1.12 6.11
N GLN A 102 -5.06 1.49 6.42
CA GLN A 102 -4.65 1.97 7.75
C GLN A 102 -5.33 3.29 8.14
N VAL A 103 -5.47 4.23 7.20
CA VAL A 103 -6.17 5.50 7.43
C VAL A 103 -7.65 5.25 7.74
N VAL A 104 -8.33 4.45 6.91
CA VAL A 104 -9.75 4.12 7.11
C VAL A 104 -9.96 3.37 8.42
N LEU A 105 -9.06 2.44 8.75
CA LEU A 105 -9.07 1.73 10.04
C LEU A 105 -8.94 2.70 11.21
N SER A 106 -8.04 3.68 11.12
CA SER A 106 -7.88 4.73 12.13
C SER A 106 -9.15 5.55 12.31
N VAL A 107 -9.80 5.94 11.21
CA VAL A 107 -11.08 6.66 11.26
C VAL A 107 -12.18 5.81 11.90
N GLN A 108 -12.19 4.49 11.69
CA GLN A 108 -13.12 3.58 12.37
C GLN A 108 -12.91 3.54 13.88
N PHE A 109 -11.65 3.47 14.31
CA PHE A 109 -11.34 3.52 15.75
C PHE A 109 -11.77 4.82 16.38
N ILE A 110 -11.50 5.96 15.73
CA ILE A 110 -11.96 7.28 16.19
C ILE A 110 -13.49 7.31 16.30
N TYR A 111 -14.20 6.82 15.28
CA TYR A 111 -15.66 6.75 15.30
C TYR A 111 -16.18 5.91 16.47
N ARG A 112 -15.64 4.71 16.66
CA ARG A 112 -16.02 3.81 17.76
C ARG A 112 -15.75 4.43 19.12
N TYR A 113 -14.58 5.06 19.29
CA TYR A 113 -14.23 5.76 20.52
C TYR A 113 -15.22 6.87 20.86
N LEU A 114 -15.55 7.75 19.90
CA LEU A 114 -16.52 8.83 20.12
C LEU A 114 -17.91 8.30 20.47
N SER A 115 -18.30 7.15 19.91
CA SER A 115 -19.58 6.51 20.21
C SER A 115 -19.63 5.89 21.60
N VAL A 116 -18.54 5.26 22.06
CA VAL A 116 -18.47 4.61 23.38
C VAL A 116 -18.32 5.64 24.50
N ALA A 117 -17.47 6.65 24.30
CA ALA A 117 -17.27 7.74 25.26
C ALA A 117 -18.46 8.73 25.32
N SER A 118 -19.55 8.45 24.59
CA SER A 118 -20.78 9.25 24.57
C SER A 118 -20.58 10.72 24.16
N PHE A 119 -19.51 11.02 23.41
CA PHE A 119 -19.27 12.33 22.81
C PHE A 119 -20.14 12.53 21.56
N ASN A 120 -21.45 12.41 21.73
CA ASN A 120 -22.44 12.45 20.67
C ASN A 120 -22.35 13.76 19.85
N TYR A 121 -22.03 14.89 20.49
CA TYR A 121 -21.80 16.17 19.80
C TYR A 121 -20.66 16.10 18.77
N LEU A 122 -19.51 15.53 19.14
CA LEU A 122 -18.35 15.41 18.25
C LEU A 122 -18.62 14.40 17.13
N ARG A 123 -19.25 13.26 17.46
CA ARG A 123 -19.67 12.27 16.47
C ARG A 123 -20.62 12.89 15.44
N GLU A 124 -21.61 13.65 15.89
CA GLU A 124 -22.53 14.33 14.98
C GLU A 124 -21.82 15.42 14.16
N LYS A 125 -20.91 16.18 14.78
CA LYS A 125 -20.16 17.24 14.10
C LYS A 125 -19.30 16.70 12.96
N TYR A 126 -18.59 15.60 13.14
CA TYR A 126 -17.65 15.09 12.13
C TYR A 126 -18.25 14.03 11.19
N PHE A 127 -19.23 13.25 11.63
CA PHE A 127 -19.72 12.09 10.88
C PHE A 127 -21.16 12.21 10.38
N LYS A 128 -22.00 13.14 10.87
CA LYS A 128 -23.40 13.24 10.44
C LYS A 128 -23.56 13.96 9.10
N GLY A 129 -24.53 13.53 8.30
CA GLY A 129 -24.86 14.13 7.00
C GLY A 129 -23.78 13.90 5.94
N ARG A 130 -23.61 14.84 4.99
CA ARG A 130 -22.62 14.79 3.89
C ARG A 130 -21.15 14.91 4.31
N ARG A 131 -20.85 15.04 5.61
CA ARG A 131 -19.48 15.25 6.11
C ARG A 131 -18.59 14.01 6.01
N HIS A 132 -19.16 12.85 5.67
CA HIS A 132 -18.35 11.69 5.32
C HIS A 132 -17.45 11.91 4.10
N ILE A 133 -17.79 12.88 3.25
CA ILE A 133 -16.96 13.30 2.14
C ILE A 133 -15.57 13.75 2.62
N VAL A 134 -15.45 14.38 3.79
CA VAL A 134 -14.17 14.92 4.30
C VAL A 134 -13.14 13.81 4.58
N TRP A 135 -13.55 12.74 5.26
CA TRP A 135 -12.62 11.64 5.56
C TRP A 135 -12.41 10.71 4.35
N VAL A 136 -13.43 10.57 3.48
CA VAL A 136 -13.26 9.87 2.20
C VAL A 136 -12.25 10.62 1.33
N SER A 137 -12.39 11.94 1.18
CA SER A 137 -11.46 12.76 0.41
C SER A 137 -10.07 12.76 1.03
N ALA A 138 -9.95 12.82 2.36
CA ALA A 138 -8.66 12.69 3.04
C ALA A 138 -7.98 11.34 2.73
N THR A 139 -8.76 10.25 2.70
CA THR A 139 -8.26 8.91 2.32
C THR A 139 -7.80 8.89 0.86
N THR A 140 -8.56 9.50 -0.05
CA THR A 140 -8.19 9.60 -1.47
C THR A 140 -6.95 10.48 -1.69
N LEU A 141 -6.82 11.59 -0.98
CA LEU A 141 -5.64 12.45 -1.05
C LEU A 141 -4.40 11.71 -0.53
N PHE A 142 -4.55 10.94 0.55
CA PHE A 142 -3.48 10.09 1.07
C PHE A 142 -3.09 9.01 0.06
N PHE A 143 -4.06 8.37 -0.60
CA PHE A 143 -3.82 7.44 -1.70
C PHE A 143 -2.98 8.08 -2.80
N LEU A 144 -3.43 9.22 -3.32
CA LEU A 144 -2.78 9.91 -4.43
C LEU A 144 -1.37 10.37 -4.06
N ASN A 145 -1.17 10.90 -2.85
CA ASN A 145 0.14 11.29 -2.36
C ASN A 145 1.10 10.09 -2.33
N TRP A 146 0.69 8.98 -1.72
CA TRP A 146 1.52 7.78 -1.64
C TRP A 146 1.79 7.17 -3.02
N PHE A 147 0.78 7.14 -3.88
CA PHE A 147 0.90 6.63 -5.24
C PHE A 147 1.89 7.46 -6.07
N LEU A 148 1.80 8.79 -6.00
CA LEU A 148 2.73 9.69 -6.68
C LEU A 148 4.16 9.54 -6.14
N VAL A 149 4.34 9.47 -4.83
CA VAL A 149 5.67 9.25 -4.23
C VAL A 149 6.25 7.92 -4.70
N ALA A 150 5.46 6.85 -4.66
CA ALA A 150 5.92 5.53 -5.05
C ALA A 150 6.27 5.43 -6.55
N ILE A 151 5.51 6.07 -7.44
CA ILE A 151 5.86 6.14 -8.86
C ILE A 151 7.06 7.06 -9.12
N LEU A 152 7.15 8.22 -8.48
CA LEU A 152 8.22 9.18 -8.82
C LEU A 152 9.56 8.84 -8.17
N VAL A 153 9.54 8.21 -7.00
CA VAL A 153 10.73 7.96 -6.18
C VAL A 153 11.16 6.50 -6.20
N PHE A 154 10.22 5.55 -6.10
CA PHE A 154 10.53 4.13 -5.90
C PHE A 154 10.29 3.25 -7.13
N ALA A 155 9.83 3.84 -8.24
CA ALA A 155 9.72 3.18 -9.52
C ALA A 155 11.07 2.64 -10.00
N ASN A 156 11.02 1.52 -10.71
CA ASN A 156 12.17 0.99 -11.42
C ASN A 156 12.56 1.96 -12.54
N HIS A 157 13.74 2.57 -12.41
CA HIS A 157 14.37 3.40 -13.44
C HIS A 157 15.58 2.70 -14.09
N GLY A 158 15.77 1.40 -13.82
CA GLY A 158 16.92 0.61 -14.27
C GLY A 158 18.20 0.79 -13.46
N ASP A 159 18.16 1.56 -12.37
CA ASP A 159 19.28 1.76 -11.45
C ASP A 159 19.07 0.92 -10.18
N HIS A 160 19.92 -0.09 -9.97
CA HIS A 160 19.92 -0.97 -8.81
C HIS A 160 21.34 -1.30 -8.39
N PRO A 161 21.62 -1.44 -7.08
CA PRO A 161 22.95 -1.78 -6.61
C PRO A 161 23.33 -3.21 -7.03
N LYS A 162 24.56 -3.41 -7.54
CA LYS A 162 25.06 -4.72 -7.99
C LYS A 162 24.99 -5.79 -6.91
N GLU A 163 25.20 -5.41 -5.65
CA GLU A 163 25.08 -6.31 -4.50
C GLU A 163 23.67 -6.91 -4.36
N LEU A 164 22.63 -6.12 -4.69
CA LEU A 164 21.25 -6.60 -4.70
C LEU A 164 21.01 -7.54 -5.89
N GLU A 165 21.58 -7.22 -7.06
CA GLU A 165 21.48 -8.09 -8.25
C GLU A 165 22.09 -9.46 -7.99
N GLU A 166 23.29 -9.52 -7.43
CA GLU A 166 23.96 -10.76 -7.04
C GLU A 166 23.15 -11.53 -5.98
N ALA A 167 22.61 -10.85 -4.97
CA ALA A 167 21.81 -11.47 -3.93
C ALA A 167 20.46 -12.01 -4.45
N VAL A 168 19.82 -11.31 -5.39
CA VAL A 168 18.60 -11.78 -6.06
C VAL A 168 18.93 -12.98 -6.95
N MET A 169 20.04 -12.95 -7.67
CA MET A 169 20.49 -14.07 -8.50
C MET A 169 20.81 -15.32 -7.67
N ASP A 170 21.54 -15.17 -6.57
CA ASP A 170 21.87 -16.28 -5.67
C ASP A 170 20.61 -16.88 -5.02
N ARG A 171 19.68 -16.02 -4.57
CA ARG A 171 18.48 -16.45 -3.84
C ARG A 171 17.37 -16.99 -4.73
N PHE A 172 17.18 -16.40 -5.90
CA PHE A 172 16.01 -16.62 -6.75
C PHE A 172 16.35 -17.14 -8.15
N GLY A 173 17.63 -17.14 -8.56
CA GLY A 173 18.09 -17.64 -9.85
C GLY A 173 17.54 -16.86 -11.05
N ARG A 174 17.16 -15.59 -10.85
CA ARG A 174 16.54 -14.72 -11.87
C ARG A 174 17.15 -13.33 -11.84
N ASN A 175 17.39 -12.75 -13.02
CA ASN A 175 17.93 -11.41 -13.14
C ASN A 175 16.92 -10.37 -12.66
N VAL A 176 17.42 -9.32 -11.99
CA VAL A 176 16.60 -8.18 -11.52
C VAL A 176 15.93 -7.45 -12.69
N THR A 177 16.60 -7.35 -13.83
CA THR A 177 16.09 -6.70 -15.06
C THR A 177 14.86 -7.38 -15.64
N ASP A 178 14.73 -8.68 -15.37
CA ASP A 178 13.61 -9.48 -15.86
C ASP A 178 12.43 -9.46 -14.87
N MET A 179 12.47 -8.62 -13.84
CA MET A 179 11.38 -8.47 -12.86
C MET A 179 10.80 -7.07 -12.91
N ALA A 180 9.49 -6.94 -12.76
CA ALA A 180 8.89 -5.66 -12.40
C ALA A 180 9.05 -5.48 -10.88
N PHE A 181 9.65 -4.37 -10.47
CA PHE A 181 9.94 -4.13 -9.06
C PHE A 181 9.82 -2.66 -8.69
N THR A 182 9.76 -2.43 -7.38
CA THR A 182 9.98 -1.14 -6.72
C THR A 182 11.11 -1.33 -5.72
N LEU A 183 12.02 -0.37 -5.64
CA LEU A 183 13.22 -0.44 -4.83
C LEU A 183 13.30 0.78 -3.91
N VAL A 184 13.57 0.52 -2.64
CA VAL A 184 13.92 1.54 -1.67
C VAL A 184 15.32 1.23 -1.14
N THR A 185 16.25 2.16 -1.30
CA THR A 185 17.63 2.01 -0.82
C THR A 185 17.89 3.00 0.31
N TYR A 186 17.89 2.51 1.55
CA TYR A 186 18.06 3.35 2.73
C TYR A 186 19.47 3.93 2.87
N ALA A 187 20.49 3.20 2.41
CA ALA A 187 21.88 3.63 2.43
C ALA A 187 22.69 2.93 1.34
N GLN A 188 23.73 3.61 0.86
CA GLN A 188 24.73 3.06 -0.06
C GLN A 188 26.10 3.06 0.63
N LEU A 189 26.88 2.01 0.40
CA LEU A 189 28.28 1.98 0.83
C LEU A 189 29.11 2.79 -0.18
N ASP A 190 29.80 3.81 0.31
CA ASP A 190 30.78 4.57 -0.47
C ASP A 190 31.99 3.69 -0.82
N THR A 191 32.80 4.09 -1.80
CA THR A 191 34.00 3.35 -2.26
C THR A 191 35.03 3.11 -1.13
N ASN A 192 34.90 3.84 -0.02
CA ASN A 192 35.72 3.74 1.19
C ASN A 192 35.08 2.87 2.31
N GLY A 193 34.00 2.15 2.03
CA GLY A 193 33.29 1.32 3.02
C GLY A 193 32.51 2.10 4.09
N LYS A 194 32.31 3.41 3.89
CA LYS A 194 31.47 4.24 4.77
C LYS A 194 30.02 4.19 4.31
N VAL A 195 29.11 3.97 5.25
CA VAL A 195 27.66 4.02 5.01
C VAL A 195 27.25 5.47 4.74
N GLN A 196 26.89 5.79 3.49
CA GLN A 196 26.23 7.05 3.16
C GLN A 196 24.72 6.81 3.13
N ILE A 197 24.01 7.45 4.03
CA ILE A 197 22.55 7.42 4.06
C ILE A 197 22.05 8.07 2.78
N ASN A 198 21.18 7.38 2.04
CA ASN A 198 20.60 7.96 0.84
C ASN A 198 19.50 8.95 1.25
N TYR A 199 19.90 10.17 1.59
CA TYR A 199 18.96 11.23 1.93
C TYR A 199 18.02 11.56 0.77
N LYS A 200 18.29 11.17 -0.49
CA LYS A 200 17.33 11.43 -1.58
C LYS A 200 16.04 10.62 -1.40
N ASP A 201 16.12 9.35 -1.02
CA ASP A 201 14.93 8.51 -0.80
C ASP A 201 14.17 8.91 0.47
N ILE A 202 14.92 9.33 1.51
CA ILE A 202 14.36 9.78 2.79
C ILE A 202 13.78 11.20 2.67
N VAL A 203 14.52 12.14 2.07
CA VAL A 203 14.15 13.56 1.96
C VAL A 203 13.21 13.82 0.78
N ASN A 204 13.18 13.01 -0.28
CA ASN A 204 12.14 13.16 -1.31
C ASN A 204 10.75 12.76 -0.78
N SER A 205 10.67 11.83 0.16
CA SER A 205 9.43 11.56 0.89
C SER A 205 8.94 12.77 1.71
N GLU A 206 9.87 13.61 2.21
CA GLU A 206 9.54 14.87 2.91
C GLU A 206 9.42 16.10 1.98
N ARG A 207 10.12 16.15 0.83
CA ARG A 207 10.11 17.28 -0.11
C ARG A 207 8.80 17.39 -0.88
N VAL A 208 8.09 16.29 -1.12
CA VAL A 208 6.72 16.34 -1.67
C VAL A 208 5.77 17.10 -0.73
N PHE A 209 6.02 17.06 0.59
CA PHE A 209 5.27 17.86 1.58
C PHE A 209 5.81 19.29 1.76
N LYS A 210 6.96 19.63 1.16
CA LYS A 210 7.62 20.94 1.28
C LYS A 210 7.71 21.71 -0.04
N ASN A 211 7.10 21.22 -1.12
CA ASN A 211 7.04 21.95 -2.38
C ASN A 211 6.05 23.14 -2.24
N PRO A 212 6.52 24.40 -2.35
CA PRO A 212 5.68 25.59 -2.09
C PRO A 212 4.52 25.78 -3.08
N GLU A 213 4.44 25.02 -4.18
CA GLU A 213 3.28 25.06 -5.08
C GLU A 213 2.04 24.31 -4.57
N PHE A 214 2.16 23.48 -3.53
CA PHE A 214 1.03 22.76 -2.90
C PHE A 214 0.66 23.30 -1.51
N GLN A 215 1.17 24.49 -1.13
CA GLN A 215 0.85 25.16 0.14
C GLN A 215 -0.39 26.05 0.10
N PHE A 216 -1.13 26.09 -1.02
CA PHE A 216 -2.45 26.71 -1.06
C PHE A 216 -3.52 25.64 -1.20
N LEU A 217 -3.97 25.14 -0.06
CA LEU A 217 -5.38 25.10 0.36
C LEU A 217 -5.47 24.21 1.61
N THR A 218 -5.53 24.90 2.75
CA THR A 218 -6.06 24.49 4.06
C THR A 218 -7.05 23.34 4.04
#